data_AF-A0A2L1VJ36-F1
#
_entry.id   AF-A0A2L1VJ36-F1
#
_cell.length_a   1.000
_cell.length_b   1.000
_cell.length_c   1.000
_cell.angle_alpha   90.00
_cell.angle_beta   90.00
_cell.angle_gamma   90.00
#
_symmetry.space_group_name_H-M   'P 1'
#
loop_
_entity.id
_entity.type
_entity.pdbx_description
1 polymer ?
#
loop_
_entity_poly.entity_id
_entity_poly.type
_entity_poly.pdbx_seq_one_letter_code
_entity_poly.pdbx_strand_id
1 'polypeptide(L)'
;MYQTEKIHKFGGINKLKDAIQTKLLDDVYCWETGKWCTQRYWNEVADKNLTGITLLDLMTGTPLDATHYAGPLFNKMDEAGRVYEWVPSQNRWLYVGRHPNAQITPIL
;
A
#
# COMPACT_ATOMS: atom_id res chain seq x y z
N MET A 1 0.52 17.12 0.10
CA MET A 1 1.22 16.05 -0.65
C MET A 1 0.23 14.91 -0.87
N TYR A 2 -0.08 14.62 -2.13
CA TYR A 2 -0.93 13.50 -2.52
C TYR A 2 -0.28 12.17 -2.13
N GLN A 3 -1.08 11.11 -1.95
CA GLN A 3 -0.56 9.82 -1.53
C GLN A 3 0.49 9.26 -2.51
N THR A 4 0.25 9.42 -3.81
CA THR A 4 1.17 9.01 -4.87
C THR A 4 2.53 9.70 -4.74
N GLU A 5 2.55 10.97 -4.34
CA GLU A 5 3.78 11.74 -4.11
C GLU A 5 4.51 11.26 -2.84
N LYS A 6 3.78 10.92 -1.77
CA LYS A 6 4.36 10.31 -0.56
C LYS A 6 5.04 9.00 -0.88
N ILE A 7 4.39 8.12 -1.65
CA ILE A 7 4.96 6.84 -2.07
C ILE A 7 6.19 7.05 -2.95
N HIS A 8 6.13 7.97 -3.90
CA HIS A 8 7.28 8.29 -4.73
C HIS A 8 8.46 8.79 -3.88
N LYS A 9 8.22 9.73 -2.96
CA LYS A 9 9.23 10.25 -2.01
C LYS A 9 9.80 9.14 -1.12
N PHE A 10 8.96 8.21 -0.68
CA PHE A 10 9.37 7.09 0.16
C PHE A 10 10.35 6.13 -0.53
N GLY A 11 10.31 6.06 -1.87
CA GLY A 11 11.12 5.16 -2.68
C GLY A 11 10.30 4.14 -3.47
N GLY A 12 9.01 4.43 -3.66
CA GLY A 12 8.11 3.65 -4.50
C GLY A 12 7.44 2.48 -3.79
N ILE A 13 6.60 1.79 -4.56
CA ILE A 13 5.75 0.69 -4.07
C ILE A 13 6.57 -0.51 -3.61
N ASN A 14 7.69 -0.84 -4.26
CA ASN A 14 8.50 -2.00 -3.87
C ASN A 14 9.09 -1.84 -2.46
N LYS A 15 9.65 -0.67 -2.17
CA LYS A 15 10.16 -0.37 -0.83
C LYS A 15 9.04 -0.38 0.22
N LEU A 16 7.81 -0.01 -0.16
CA LEU A 16 6.65 -0.08 0.73
C LEU A 16 6.30 -1.53 1.05
N LYS A 17 6.36 -2.43 0.06
CA LYS A 17 6.15 -3.87 0.29
C LYS A 17 7.17 -4.44 1.28
N ASP A 18 8.44 -4.08 1.12
CA ASP A 18 9.50 -4.52 2.04
C ASP A 18 9.27 -3.99 3.46
N ALA A 19 8.79 -2.75 3.59
CA ALA A 19 8.43 -2.18 4.88
C ALA A 19 7.24 -2.90 5.52
N ILE A 20 6.19 -3.23 4.75
CA ILE A 20 5.01 -3.96 5.24
C ILE A 20 5.40 -5.33 5.84
N GLN A 21 6.43 -5.99 5.28
CA GLN A 21 6.89 -7.29 5.77
C GLN A 21 7.77 -7.20 7.02
N THR A 22 8.39 -6.05 7.29
CA THR A 22 9.50 -5.93 8.26
C THR A 22 9.26 -4.91 9.37
N LYS A 23 8.18 -4.14 9.30
CA LYS A 23 7.86 -3.04 10.22
C LYS A 23 6.47 -3.20 10.80
N LEU A 24 6.27 -2.61 11.98
CA LEU A 24 4.95 -2.52 12.60
C LEU A 24 4.17 -1.36 11.99
N LEU A 25 2.85 -1.42 12.07
CA LEU A 25 1.96 -0.40 11.48
C LEU A 25 2.18 1.00 12.08
N ASP A 26 2.59 1.06 13.35
CA ASP A 26 2.88 2.27 14.11
C ASP A 26 4.34 2.73 14.02
N ASP A 27 5.23 1.93 13.40
CA ASP A 27 6.59 2.38 13.11
C ASP A 27 6.54 3.63 12.21
N VAL A 28 7.43 4.58 12.47
CA VAL A 28 7.49 5.86 11.79
C VAL A 28 8.71 5.93 10.88
N TYR A 29 8.49 6.21 9.60
CA TYR A 29 9.55 6.53 8.65
C TYR A 29 9.91 8.01 8.74
N CYS A 30 11.15 8.32 9.08
CA CYS A 30 11.67 9.68 9.11
C CYS A 30 12.09 10.12 7.70
N TRP A 31 11.52 11.24 7.22
CA TRP A 31 11.78 11.74 5.88
C TRP A 31 13.20 12.28 5.70
N GLU A 32 13.75 12.92 6.73
CA GLU A 32 15.05 13.58 6.67
C GLU A 32 16.21 12.59 6.77
N THR A 33 16.05 11.56 7.62
CA THR A 33 17.12 10.56 7.85
C THR A 33 16.96 9.31 7.00
N GLY A 34 15.76 9.08 6.44
CA GLY A 34 15.43 7.90 5.67
C GLY A 34 15.38 6.60 6.47
N LYS A 35 15.25 6.69 7.81
CA LYS A 35 15.26 5.55 8.74
C LYS A 35 13.87 5.30 9.35
N TRP A 36 13.64 4.06 9.75
CA TRP A 36 12.47 3.67 10.55
C TRP A 36 12.77 3.76 12.04
N CYS A 37 11.81 4.27 12.80
CA CYS A 37 11.85 4.35 14.25
C CYS A 37 10.57 3.76 14.83
N THR A 38 10.64 3.21 16.04
CA THR A 38 9.43 2.79 16.75
C THR A 38 8.61 4.01 17.15
N GLN A 39 7.30 3.84 17.30
CA GLN A 39 6.40 4.92 17.72
C GLN A 39 6.86 5.56 19.04
N ARG A 40 7.32 4.74 20.00
CA ARG A 40 7.83 5.22 21.28
C ARG A 40 9.04 6.13 21.12
N TYR A 41 10.03 5.72 20.34
CA TYR A 41 11.21 6.56 20.08
C TYR A 41 10.82 7.86 19.39
N TRP A 42 9.90 7.79 18.43
CA TRP A 42 9.39 8.97 17.73
C TRP A 42 8.74 9.98 18.68
N ASN A 43 7.96 9.51 19.64
CA ASN A 43 7.24 10.37 20.58
C ASN A 43 8.15 10.92 21.70
N GLU A 44 9.10 10.13 22.18
CA GLU A 44 9.87 10.45 23.39
C GLU A 44 11.24 11.08 23.09
N VAL A 45 11.85 10.76 21.94
CA VAL A 45 13.28 11.04 21.69
C VAL A 45 13.52 11.80 20.39
N ALA A 46 12.72 11.57 19.34
CA ALA A 46 12.95 12.22 18.05
C ALA A 46 12.88 13.75 18.16
N ASP A 47 13.75 14.44 17.43
CA ASP A 47 13.75 15.89 17.37
C ASP A 47 12.41 16.38 16.80
N LYS A 48 11.81 17.38 17.45
CA LYS A 48 10.52 17.98 17.08
C LYS A 48 10.54 18.63 15.69
N ASN A 49 11.72 18.88 15.12
CA ASN A 49 11.89 19.41 13.78
C ASN A 49 11.88 18.33 12.68
N LEU A 50 11.87 17.05 13.05
CA LEU A 50 11.81 15.95 12.09
C LEU A 50 10.37 15.67 11.66
N THR A 51 10.21 15.28 10.40
CA THR A 51 8.92 14.88 9.87
C THR A 51 8.92 13.39 9.57
N GLY A 52 7.80 12.75 9.85
CA GLY A 52 7.66 11.32 9.68
C GLY A 52 6.25 10.92 9.27
N ILE A 53 6.11 9.66 8.91
CA ILE A 53 4.85 9.06 8.54
C ILE A 53 4.80 7.64 9.09
N THR A 54 3.68 7.25 9.68
CA THR A 54 3.51 5.87 10.12
C THR A 54 3.41 4.95 8.91
N LEU A 55 3.77 3.67 9.08
CA LEU A 55 3.53 2.68 8.03
C LEU A 55 2.04 2.63 7.68
N LEU A 56 1.15 2.67 8.67
CA LEU A 56 -0.30 2.71 8.47
C LEU A 56 -0.73 3.88 7.57
N ASP A 57 -0.24 5.09 7.82
CA ASP A 57 -0.56 6.27 7.02
C ASP A 57 0.02 6.19 5.61
N LEU A 58 1.17 5.54 5.45
CA LEU A 58 1.77 5.29 4.15
C LEU A 58 0.96 4.24 3.35
N MET A 59 0.35 3.28 4.03
CA MET A 59 -0.53 2.29 3.42
C MET A 59 -1.92 2.84 3.12
N THR A 60 -2.45 3.68 3.99
CA THR A 60 -3.82 4.20 3.91
C THR A 60 -3.98 5.08 2.67
N GLY A 61 -4.93 4.74 1.80
CA GLY A 61 -5.15 5.46 0.54
C GLY A 61 -4.12 5.16 -0.55
N THR A 62 -3.12 4.31 -0.28
CA THR A 62 -2.29 3.70 -1.32
C THR A 62 -3.04 2.49 -1.85
N PRO A 63 -3.28 2.35 -3.16
CA PRO A 63 -3.83 1.12 -3.73
C PRO A 63 -2.79 0.01 -3.56
N LEU A 64 -2.81 -0.60 -2.39
CA LEU A 64 -2.10 -1.83 -2.06
C LEU A 64 -3.04 -2.95 -2.46
N ASP A 65 -2.56 -3.81 -3.33
CA ASP A 65 -3.34 -4.95 -3.77
C ASP A 65 -3.74 -5.88 -2.62
N ALA A 66 -4.94 -6.42 -2.76
CA ALA A 66 -5.58 -7.24 -1.75
C ALA A 66 -4.95 -8.63 -1.62
N THR A 67 -3.99 -8.98 -2.47
CA THR A 67 -3.44 -10.32 -2.51
C THR A 67 -2.15 -10.47 -1.71
N HIS A 68 -1.89 -9.70 -0.66
CA HIS A 68 -0.95 -10.17 0.40
C HIS A 68 -1.62 -10.50 1.75
N TYR A 69 -2.92 -10.80 1.66
CA TYR A 69 -3.38 -12.19 1.87
C TYR A 69 -3.28 -12.95 0.51
N ALA A 70 -2.08 -13.43 0.12
CA ALA A 70 -1.72 -14.32 -1.03
C ALA A 70 -2.05 -13.95 -2.53
N GLY A 71 -1.06 -13.49 -3.34
CA GLY A 71 -1.13 -13.10 -4.78
C GLY A 71 -0.56 -11.68 -5.19
N PRO A 72 -0.43 -11.33 -6.49
CA PRO A 72 0.40 -10.21 -6.98
C PRO A 72 -0.24 -8.80 -6.94
N LEU A 73 0.61 -7.84 -6.58
CA LEU A 73 0.28 -6.54 -5.99
C LEU A 73 -0.43 -5.45 -6.84
N PHE A 74 -1.25 -5.82 -7.81
CA PHE A 74 -1.96 -4.86 -8.67
C PHE A 74 -3.41 -5.21 -9.00
N ASN A 75 -4.03 -6.15 -8.29
CA ASN A 75 -5.39 -6.58 -8.59
C ASN A 75 -6.41 -6.05 -7.56
N LYS A 76 -7.55 -5.54 -8.02
CA LYS A 76 -8.75 -5.34 -7.18
C LYS A 76 -9.85 -6.29 -7.63
N MET A 77 -10.66 -6.77 -6.68
CA MET A 77 -11.83 -7.59 -6.97
C MET A 77 -13.10 -6.83 -6.56
N ASP A 78 -14.14 -6.88 -7.38
CA ASP A 78 -15.46 -6.36 -6.99
C ASP A 78 -16.37 -7.44 -6.36
N GLU A 79 -17.54 -7.02 -5.88
CA GLU A 79 -18.53 -7.89 -5.23
C GLU A 79 -19.04 -9.02 -6.15
N ALA A 80 -18.92 -8.86 -7.46
CA ALA A 80 -19.26 -9.88 -8.46
C ALA A 80 -18.09 -10.81 -8.78
N GLY A 81 -16.96 -10.69 -8.09
CA GLY A 81 -15.76 -11.50 -8.27
C GLY A 81 -14.97 -11.16 -9.53
N ARG A 82 -15.18 -9.98 -10.14
CA ARG A 82 -14.39 -9.51 -11.29
C ARG A 82 -13.08 -8.92 -10.80
N VAL A 83 -11.97 -9.32 -11.43
CA VAL A 83 -10.61 -8.92 -11.10
C VAL A 83 -10.14 -7.87 -12.10
N TYR A 84 -9.53 -6.81 -11.58
CA TYR A 84 -8.99 -5.70 -12.37
C TYR A 84 -7.54 -5.42 -11.99
N GLU A 85 -6.68 -5.23 -12.97
CA GLU A 85 -5.28 -4.85 -12.80
C GLU A 85 -5.09 -3.34 -12.95
N TRP A 86 -4.30 -2.70 -12.09
CA TRP A 86 -3.91 -1.30 -12.26
C TRP A 86 -2.82 -1.16 -13.32
N VAL A 87 -3.03 -0.32 -14.34
CA VAL A 87 -2.05 -0.02 -15.39
C VAL A 87 -1.52 1.41 -15.23
N PRO A 88 -0.32 1.61 -14.64
CA PRO A 88 0.22 2.94 -14.34
C PRO A 88 0.41 3.82 -15.57
N SER A 89 0.81 3.25 -16.71
CA SER A 89 1.01 4.00 -17.96
C SER A 89 -0.26 4.60 -18.53
N GLN A 90 -1.43 4.09 -18.11
CA GLN A 90 -2.74 4.52 -18.59
C GLN A 90 -3.58 5.16 -17.48
N ASN A 91 -3.06 5.20 -16.25
CA ASN A 91 -3.75 5.71 -15.06
C ASN A 91 -5.18 5.17 -14.89
N ARG A 92 -5.39 3.87 -15.17
CA ARG A 92 -6.71 3.22 -15.08
C ARG A 92 -6.61 1.75 -14.66
N TRP A 93 -7.72 1.23 -14.16
CA TRP A 93 -7.91 -0.20 -13.89
C TRP A 93 -8.44 -0.91 -15.14
N LEU A 94 -7.80 -2.01 -15.53
CA LEU A 94 -8.23 -2.87 -16.64
C LEU A 94 -8.80 -4.18 -16.12
N TYR A 95 -9.93 -4.61 -16.66
CA TYR A 95 -10.49 -5.93 -16.34
C TYR A 95 -9.60 -7.03 -16.90
N VAL A 96 -9.21 -7.99 -16.05
CA VAL A 96 -8.29 -9.09 -16.42
C VAL A 96 -8.91 -10.48 -16.27
N GLY A 97 -10.07 -10.61 -15.61
CA GLY A 97 -10.77 -11.89 -15.52
C GLY A 97 -11.68 -11.99 -14.30
N ARG A 98 -12.13 -13.21 -13.99
CA ARG A 98 -12.87 -13.52 -12.76
C ARG A 98 -12.01 -14.38 -11.83
N HIS A 99 -12.14 -14.17 -10.52
CA HIS A 99 -11.47 -15.00 -9.54
C HIS A 99 -12.03 -16.44 -9.59
N PRO A 100 -11.20 -17.49 -9.44
CA PRO A 100 -11.66 -18.88 -9.55
C PRO A 100 -12.73 -19.28 -8.52
N ASN A 101 -12.80 -18.58 -7.39
CA ASN A 101 -13.83 -18.78 -6.35
C ASN A 101 -15.04 -17.83 -6.47
N ALA A 102 -15.13 -17.03 -7.54
CA ALA A 102 -16.30 -16.17 -7.76
C ALA A 102 -17.53 -17.05 -8.02
N GLN A 103 -18.58 -16.91 -7.21
CA GLN A 103 -19.86 -17.56 -7.51
C GLN A 103 -20.44 -16.91 -8.76
N ILE A 104 -20.37 -17.63 -9.88
CA ILE A 104 -21.01 -17.23 -11.13
C ILE A 104 -22.49 -17.60 -10.99
N THR A 105 -23.34 -16.61 -10.72
CA THR A 105 -24.78 -16.80 -10.92
C THR A 105 -25.00 -17.00 -12.42
N PRO A 106 -25.54 -18.16 -12.86
CA PRO A 106 -25.82 -18.36 -14.27
C PRO A 106 -26.87 -17.34 -14.71
N ILE A 107 -26.63 -16.70 -15.84
CA ILE A 107 -27.67 -15.92 -16.51
C ILE A 107 -28.59 -16.96 -17.17
N LEU A 108 -29.67 -17.29 -16.47
CA LEU A 108 -30.85 -17.95 -17.06
C LEU A 108 -31.54 -17.00 -18.04
#